data_AF-A0A7V2EUN1-F1
#
_entry.id   AF-A0A7V2EUN1-F1
#
_cell.length_a   1.000
_cell.length_b   1.000
_cell.length_c   1.000
_cell.angle_alpha   90.00
_cell.angle_beta   90.00
_cell.angle_gamma   90.00
#
_symmetry.space_group_name_H-M   'P 1'
#
loop_
_entity.id
_entity.type
_entity.pdbx_description
1 polymer ?
#
loop_
_entity_poly.entity_id
_entity_poly.type
_entity_poly.pdbx_seq_one_letter_code
_entity_poly.pdbx_strand_id
1 'polypeptide(L)' 'MPPSREVEFLLDDQPHEGLLDLPPNPLGLVLFAHGSGSSRLNPRNTQVARVLQSRGIGTL' A
#
# COMPACT_ATOMS: atom_id res chain seq x y z
N MET A 1 14.32 2.20 -3.49
CA MET A 1 12.90 2.31 -3.88
C MET A 1 12.57 3.78 -4.02
N PRO A 2 11.68 4.16 -4.95
CA PRO A 2 11.10 5.50 -4.90
C PRO A 2 10.38 5.68 -3.56
N PRO A 3 10.25 6.94 -3.10
CA PRO A 3 9.59 7.21 -1.83
C PRO A 3 8.11 6.83 -1.89
N SER A 4 7.59 6.36 -0.75
CA SER A 4 6.16 6.14 -0.56
C SER A 4 5.39 7.44 -0.79
N ARG A 5 4.22 7.33 -1.41
CA ARG A 5 3.37 8.47 -1.75
C ARG A 5 2.04 8.34 -1.03
N GLU A 6 1.65 9.38 -0.30
CA GLU A 6 0.26 9.47 0.16
C GLU A 6 -0.64 9.69 -1.05
N VAL A 7 -1.75 8.94 -1.09
CA VAL A 7 -2.76 9.03 -2.13
C VAL A 7 -4.14 9.07 -1.49
N GLU A 8 -5.06 9.74 -2.17
CA GLU A 8 -6.48 9.71 -1.86
C GLU A 8 -7.22 9.09 -3.03
N PHE A 9 -8.16 8.21 -2.75
CA PHE A 9 -8.99 7.57 -3.76
C PHE A 9 -10.41 7.41 -3.24
N LEU A 10 -11.36 7.34 -4.16
CA LEU A 10 -12.77 7.19 -3.82
C LEU A 10 -13.13 5.71 -3.75
N LEU A 11 -13.80 5.32 -2.67
CA LEU A 11 -14.55 4.08 -2.55
C LEU A 11 -15.99 4.47 -2.22
N ASP A 12 -16.95 4.06 -3.06
CA ASP A 12 -18.36 4.41 -2.90
C ASP A 12 -18.60 5.92 -2.70
N ASP A 13 -17.94 6.73 -3.52
CA ASP A 13 -17.93 8.22 -3.47
C ASP A 13 -17.41 8.82 -2.15
N GLN A 14 -16.80 8.00 -1.29
CA GLN A 14 -16.15 8.45 -0.05
C GLN A 14 -14.62 8.46 -0.21
N PRO A 15 -13.94 9.55 0.18
CA PRO A 15 -12.49 9.63 0.12
C PRO A 15 -11.84 8.71 1.14
N HIS A 16 -10.82 7.99 0.69
CA HIS A 16 -10.01 7.08 1.48
C HIS A 16 -8.53 7.38 1.24
N GLU A 17 -7.78 7.49 2.33
CA GLU A 17 -6.34 7.66 2.28
C GLU A 17 -5.63 6.30 2.10
N GLY A 18 -4.56 6.28 1.32
CA GLY A 18 -3.67 5.15 1.15
C GLY A 18 -2.20 5.57 1.08
N LEU A 19 -1.30 4.61 1.26
CA LEU A 19 0.14 4.81 1.11
C LEU A 19 0.66 3.95 -0.04
N LEU A 20 0.93 4.60 -1.16
CA LEU A 20 1.32 3.96 -2.40
C LEU A 20 2.84 3.83 -2.51
N ASP A 21 3.32 2.60 -2.59
CA ASP A 21 4.70 2.26 -2.96
C ASP A 21 4.70 1.55 -4.32
N LEU A 22 5.33 2.18 -5.32
CA LEU A 22 5.44 1.62 -6.67
C LEU A 22 6.90 1.42 -7.06
N PRO A 23 7.37 0.17 -7.31
CA PRO A 23 8.66 -0.04 -7.92
C PRO A 23 8.69 0.48 -9.37
N PRO A 24 9.86 0.74 -9.99
CA PRO A 24 9.96 1.37 -11.31
C PRO A 24 9.24 0.63 -12.45
N ASN A 25 9.18 -0.71 -12.38
CA ASN A 25 8.48 -1.57 -13.34
C ASN A 25 7.62 -2.57 -12.54
N PRO A 26 6.43 -2.17 -12.06
CA PRO A 26 5.64 -3.00 -11.18
C PRO A 26 5.04 -4.19 -11.92
N LEU A 27 5.20 -5.39 -11.36
CA LEU A 27 4.56 -6.61 -11.86
C LEU A 27 3.05 -6.65 -11.56
N GLY A 28 2.62 -5.89 -10.56
CA GLY A 28 1.24 -5.78 -10.11
C GLY A 28 1.13 -4.92 -8.85
N LEU A 29 -0.09 -4.79 -8.32
CA LEU A 29 -0.41 -4.03 -7.11
C LEU A 29 -1.18 -4.92 -6.12
N VAL A 30 -0.80 -4.87 -4.85
CA VAL A 30 -1.55 -5.48 -3.73
C VAL A 30 -2.12 -4.37 -2.86
N LEU A 31 -3.44 -4.39 -2.65
CA LEU A 31 -4.16 -3.46 -1.77
C LEU A 31 -4.34 -4.09 -0.38
N PHE A 32 -3.87 -3.43 0.67
CA PHE A 32 -4.07 -3.83 2.05
C PHE A 32 -5.35 -3.18 2.60
N ALA A 33 -6.46 -3.91 2.59
CA ALA A 33 -7.67 -3.51 3.30
C ALA A 33 -7.55 -3.85 4.80
N HIS A 34 -7.74 -2.87 5.68
CA HIS A 34 -7.60 -3.04 7.13
C HIS A 34 -8.87 -2.63 7.87
N GLY A 35 -9.24 -3.37 8.93
CA GLY A 35 -10.42 -3.08 9.76
C GLY A 35 -10.18 -1.96 10.78
N SER A 36 -11.22 -1.60 11.53
CA SER A 36 -11.27 -0.45 12.45
C SER A 36 -10.23 -0.42 13.59
N GLY A 37 -9.56 -1.54 13.89
CA GLY A 37 -8.52 -1.63 14.91
C GLY A 37 -7.08 -1.72 14.37
N SER A 38 -6.90 -1.72 13.05
CA SER A 38 -5.61 -1.90 12.41
C SER A 38 -5.23 -0.65 11.62
N SER A 39 -3.97 -0.22 11.76
CA SER A 39 -3.41 0.91 11.03
C SER A 39 -2.62 0.42 9.81
N ARG A 40 -2.55 1.26 8.77
CA ARG A 40 -1.56 1.18 7.69
C ARG A 40 -0.10 1.04 8.17
N LEU A 41 0.18 1.46 9.41
CA LEU A 41 1.50 1.36 10.05
C LEU A 41 1.69 0.10 10.91
N ASN A 42 0.76 -0.86 10.90
CA ASN A 42 0.92 -2.10 11.65
C ASN A 42 2.22 -2.81 11.22
N PRO A 43 3.15 -3.12 12.15
CA PRO A 43 4.45 -3.71 11.83
C PRO A 43 4.38 -4.97 10.96
N ARG A 44 3.34 -5.80 11.15
CA ARG A 44 3.13 -7.02 10.33
C ARG A 44 2.89 -6.67 8.86
N ASN A 45 2.03 -5.70 8.60
CA ASN A 45 1.70 -5.30 7.23
C ASN A 45 2.88 -4.61 6.56
N THR A 46 3.61 -3.77 7.29
CA THR A 46 4.85 -3.15 6.80
C THR A 46 5.89 -4.19 6.40
N GLN A 47 6.03 -5.27 7.18
CA GLN A 47 6.94 -6.36 6.84
C GLN A 47 6.50 -7.10 5.56
N VAL A 48 5.21 -7.43 5.44
CA VAL A 48 4.67 -8.08 4.23
C VAL A 48 4.85 -7.18 3.01
N ALA A 49 4.55 -5.89 3.14
CA ALA A 49 4.71 -4.92 2.07
C ALA A 49 6.16 -4.88 1.57
N ARG A 50 7.15 -4.79 2.46
CA ARG A 50 8.58 -4.83 2.10
C ARG A 50 8.98 -6.09 1.33
N VAL A 51 8.40 -7.24 1.64
CA VAL A 51 8.69 -8.49 0.92
C VAL A 51 8.05 -8.51 -0.48
N LEU A 52 6.83 -7.99 -0.63
CA LEU A 52 6.19 -7.85 -1.95
C LEU A 52 6.94 -6.86 -2.83
N GLN A 53 7.26 -5.71 -2.25
CA GLN A 53 8.06 -4.64 -2.80
C GLN A 53 9.42 -5.14 -3.33
N SER A 54 10.15 -5.95 -2.56
CA SER A 54 11.44 -6.50 -2.99
C SER A 54 11.34 -7.48 -4.17
N ARG A 55 10.13 -7.99 -4.46
CA ARG A 55 9.81 -8.82 -5.63
C ARG A 55 9.20 -8.04 -6.79
N GLY A 56 9.21 -6.71 -6.74
CA GLY A 56 8.69 -5.86 -7.82
C GLY A 56 7.17 -5.70 -7.82
N ILE A 57 6.50 -6.02 -6.73
CA ILE A 57 5.06 -5.80 -6.56
C ILE A 57 4.84 -4.48 -5.81
N GLY A 58 4.00 -3.60 -6.35
CA GLY A 58 3.59 -2.38 -5.65
C GLY A 58 2.60 -2.68 -4.52
N THR A 59 2.51 -1.78 -3.56
CA THR A 59 1.58 -1.91 -2.42
C THR A 59 0.82 -0.62 -2.19
N LEU A 60 -0.45 -0.74 -1.77
CA LEU A 60 -1.33 0.36 -1.38
C LEU A 60 -2.05 0.03 -0.07
#